data_AF-A0A963M2I1-F1
#
_entry.id   AF-A0A963M2I1-F1
#
_cell.length_a   1.000
_cell.length_b   1.000
_cell.length_c   1.000
_cell.angle_alpha   90.00
_cell.angle_beta   90.00
_cell.angle_gamma   90.00
#
_symmetry.space_group_name_H-M   'P 1'
#
loop_
_entity.id
_entity.type
_entity.pdbx_description
1 polymer ?
#
loop_
_entity_poly.entity_id
_entity_poly.type
_entity_poly.pdbx_seq_one_letter_code
_entity_poly.pdbx_strand_id
1 'polypeptide(L)'
;TVRQQPQTARGTIFVTLEDETGPVNVIVWKSLREDDAQRNVLLRARLMAVEGEWQRDVDSGGQVQHLIARRLHDLTPLLGRLAEATTSRDFH
;
A
#
# COMPACT_ATOMS: atom_id res chain seq x y z
N THR A 1 -0.13 -7.03 5.32
CA THR A 1 -0.96 -6.47 4.22
C THR A 1 -2.03 -7.44 3.75
N VAL A 2 -3.29 -7.10 3.95
CA VAL A 2 -4.44 -7.81 3.34
C VAL A 2 -4.88 -7.04 2.10
N ARG A 3 -5.21 -7.74 1.02
CA ARG A 3 -5.75 -7.15 -0.23
C ARG A 3 -7.12 -7.74 -0.49
N GLN A 4 -8.14 -6.90 -0.68
CA GLN A 4 -9.50 -7.35 -0.93
C GLN A 4 -10.06 -6.73 -2.21
N GLN A 5 -10.77 -7.52 -3.00
CA GLN A 5 -11.55 -7.05 -4.15
C GLN A 5 -12.99 -7.54 -4.00
N PRO A 6 -13.89 -6.73 -3.41
CA PRO A 6 -15.31 -7.06 -3.37
C PRO A 6 -15.89 -7.15 -4.79
N GLN A 7 -16.73 -8.15 -5.07
CA GLN A 7 -17.32 -8.34 -6.41
C GLN A 7 -18.16 -7.13 -6.87
N THR A 8 -18.72 -6.37 -5.93
CA THR A 8 -19.56 -5.18 -6.18
C THR A 8 -18.77 -3.89 -6.41
N ALA A 9 -17.45 -3.89 -6.19
CA ALA A 9 -16.64 -2.67 -6.13
C ALA A 9 -16.25 -2.09 -7.50
N ARG A 10 -16.96 -2.42 -8.60
CA ARG A 10 -16.67 -1.94 -9.98
C ARG A 10 -15.19 -2.03 -10.39
N GLY A 11 -14.49 -3.05 -9.89
CA GLY A 11 -13.06 -3.21 -10.13
C GLY A 11 -12.20 -2.24 -9.32
N THR A 12 -12.61 -1.76 -8.16
CA THR A 12 -11.76 -1.13 -7.16
C THR A 12 -11.13 -2.20 -6.27
N ILE A 13 -9.85 -2.05 -5.95
CA ILE A 13 -9.11 -2.92 -5.03
C ILE A 13 -8.84 -2.13 -3.76
N PHE A 14 -9.06 -2.76 -2.62
CA PHE A 14 -8.71 -2.22 -1.31
C PHE A 14 -7.43 -2.90 -0.83
N VAL A 15 -6.45 -2.09 -0.44
CA VAL A 15 -5.18 -2.55 0.13
C VAL A 15 -5.08 -2.00 1.54
N THR A 16 -4.85 -2.87 2.51
CA THR A 16 -4.49 -2.44 3.87
C THR A 16 -2.97 -2.46 3.99
N LEU A 17 -2.39 -1.27 4.17
CA LEU A 17 -1.00 -1.08 4.55
C LEU A 17 -0.91 -0.93 6.06
N GLU A 18 0.12 -1.48 6.67
CA GLU A 18 0.38 -1.30 8.10
C GLU A 18 1.67 -0.50 8.24
N ASP A 19 1.59 0.57 9.02
CA ASP A 19 2.76 1.36 9.44
C ASP A 19 2.82 1.40 10.99
N GLU A 20 3.77 2.17 11.53
CA GLU A 20 3.95 2.34 12.97
C GLU A 20 2.76 2.98 13.70
N THR A 21 1.86 3.65 12.97
CA THR A 21 0.65 4.30 13.51
C THR A 21 -0.60 3.43 13.37
N GLY A 22 -0.53 2.36 12.58
CA GLY A 22 -1.59 1.36 12.44
C GLY A 22 -1.93 1.05 10.99
N PRO A 23 -3.11 0.45 10.75
CA PRO A 23 -3.55 0.11 9.41
C PRO A 23 -4.09 1.33 8.65
N VAL A 24 -3.59 1.54 7.43
CA VAL A 24 -4.08 2.53 6.47
C VAL A 24 -4.79 1.81 5.33
N ASN A 25 -6.03 2.20 5.07
CA ASN A 25 -6.81 1.69 3.95
C ASN A 25 -6.52 2.52 2.69
N VAL A 26 -6.01 1.84 1.67
CA VAL A 26 -5.69 2.41 0.37
C VAL A 26 -6.69 1.93 -0.67
N ILE A 27 -7.27 2.87 -1.41
CA ILE A 27 -8.20 2.61 -2.51
C ILE A 27 -7.44 2.69 -3.82
N VAL A 28 -7.42 1.58 -4.56
CA VAL A 28 -6.77 1.47 -5.87
C VAL A 28 -7.83 1.28 -6.95
N TRP A 29 -8.02 2.32 -7.75
CA TRP A 29 -8.97 2.33 -8.86
C TRP A 29 -8.50 1.45 -10.03
N LYS A 30 -9.45 1.04 -10.87
CA LYS A 30 -9.16 0.26 -12.08
C LYS A 30 -8.16 0.93 -13.01
N SER A 31 -8.30 2.22 -13.24
CA SER A 31 -7.41 3.00 -14.11
C SER A 31 -5.94 2.91 -13.70
N LEU A 32 -5.65 2.90 -12.40
CA LEU A 32 -4.27 2.84 -11.93
C LEU A 32 -3.62 1.48 -12.21
N ARG A 33 -4.36 0.38 -12.07
CA ARG A 33 -3.81 -0.97 -12.31
C ARG A 33 -3.85 -1.44 -13.77
N GLU A 34 -4.43 -0.65 -14.67
CA GLU A 34 -4.36 -0.92 -16.11
C GLU A 34 -2.96 -0.67 -16.66
N ASP A 35 -2.17 0.16 -15.96
CA ASP A 35 -0.72 0.24 -16.15
C ASP A 35 -0.04 -1.01 -15.54
N ASP A 36 0.65 -1.77 -16.39
CA ASP A 36 1.36 -2.99 -16.01
C ASP A 36 2.43 -2.75 -14.93
N ALA A 37 3.10 -1.60 -14.93
CA ALA A 37 4.07 -1.26 -13.90
C ALA A 37 3.39 -1.11 -12.54
N GLN A 38 2.27 -0.39 -12.48
CA GLN A 38 1.48 -0.18 -11.26
C GLN A 38 0.86 -1.50 -10.77
N ARG A 39 0.33 -2.31 -11.70
CA ARG A 39 -0.18 -3.66 -11.40
C ARG A 39 0.91 -4.54 -10.79
N ASN A 40 2.12 -4.50 -11.33
CA ASN A 40 3.24 -5.28 -10.81
C ASN A 40 3.58 -4.88 -9.37
N VAL A 41 3.69 -3.57 -9.09
CA VAL A 41 3.90 -3.06 -7.72
C VAL A 41 2.78 -3.53 -6.80
N LEU A 42 1.52 -3.34 -7.19
CA LEU A 42 0.34 -3.72 -6.39
C LEU A 42 0.36 -5.18 -5.93
N LEU A 43 0.73 -6.07 -6.85
CA LEU A 43 0.68 -7.52 -6.64
C LEU A 43 1.94 -8.09 -5.98
N ARG A 44 3.12 -7.52 -6.25
CA ARG A 44 4.41 -8.14 -5.89
C ARG A 44 5.20 -7.40 -4.82
N ALA A 45 4.94 -6.12 -4.59
CA ALA A 45 5.72 -5.35 -3.60
C ALA A 45 5.52 -5.91 -2.18
N ARG A 46 6.64 -6.12 -1.48
CA ARG A 46 6.71 -6.45 -0.05
C ARG A 46 6.80 -5.19 0.81
N LEU A 47 7.47 -4.17 0.30
CA LEU A 47 7.45 -2.81 0.84
C LEU A 47 6.92 -1.88 -0.25
N MET A 48 5.82 -1.19 0.04
CA MET A 48 5.12 -0.36 -0.93
C MET A 48 4.97 1.06 -0.38
N ALA A 49 5.35 2.05 -1.17
CA ALA A 49 4.93 3.42 -0.93
C ALA A 49 3.76 3.77 -1.86
N VAL A 50 2.81 4.53 -1.33
CA VAL A 50 1.63 4.97 -2.06
C VAL A 50 1.62 6.49 -2.07
N GLU A 51 1.64 7.04 -3.27
CA GLU A 51 1.39 8.45 -3.51
C GLU A 51 -0.09 8.61 -3.87
N GLY A 52 -0.77 9.56 -3.25
CA GLY A 52 -2.21 9.66 -3.40
C GLY A 52 -2.84 10.83 -2.67
N GLU A 53 -4.17 10.84 -2.71
CA GLU A 53 -5.01 11.85 -2.08
C GLU A 53 -5.60 11.28 -0.79
N TRP A 54 -5.32 11.93 0.34
CA TRP A 54 -5.92 11.58 1.62
C TRP A 54 -7.35 12.08 1.68
N GLN A 55 -8.30 11.18 1.92
CA GLN A 55 -9.70 11.52 2.06
C GLN A 55 -10.22 11.14 3.44
N ARG A 56 -11.02 12.06 3.99
CA ARG A 56 -11.77 11.86 5.22
C ARG A 56 -13.24 11.95 4.86
N ASP A 57 -13.99 10.93 5.23
CA ASP A 57 -15.43 10.92 5.01
C ASP A 57 -16.09 11.92 5.98
N VAL A 58 -16.70 12.95 5.40
CA VAL A 58 -17.37 14.03 6.14
C VAL A 58 -18.64 13.54 6.82
N ASP A 59 -19.36 12.61 6.20
CA ASP A 59 -20.62 12.04 6.72
C ASP A 59 -20.34 11.16 7.95
N SER A 60 -19.16 10.56 8.01
CA SER A 60 -18.67 9.84 9.20
C SER A 60 -18.12 10.74 10.32
N GLY A 61 -18.16 12.07 10.16
CA GLY A 61 -17.51 13.01 11.08
C GLY A 61 -15.97 12.92 11.05
N GLY A 62 -15.40 12.48 9.92
CA GLY A 62 -13.96 12.31 9.73
C GLY A 62 -13.34 11.06 10.36
N GLN A 63 -14.16 10.15 10.91
CA GLN A 63 -13.66 8.92 11.52
C GLN A 63 -13.17 7.90 10.50
N VAL A 64 -13.80 7.85 9.33
CA VAL A 64 -13.37 6.99 8.23
C VAL A 64 -12.38 7.76 7.36
N GLN A 65 -11.19 7.18 7.21
CA GLN A 65 -10.10 7.78 6.45
C GLN A 65 -9.52 6.74 5.48
N HIS A 66 -9.27 7.17 4.25
CA HIS A 66 -8.67 6.34 3.22
C HIS A 66 -7.74 7.15 2.31
N LEU A 67 -6.72 6.49 1.80
CA LEU A 67 -5.81 7.06 0.81
C LEU A 67 -6.23 6.60 -0.59
N ILE A 68 -6.60 7.53 -1.47
CA ILE A 68 -6.83 7.22 -2.88
C ILE A 68 -5.49 7.19 -3.61
N ALA A 69 -5.08 6.01 -4.06
CA ALA A 69 -3.82 5.86 -4.77
C ALA A 69 -3.84 6.57 -6.13
N ARG A 70 -2.76 7.31 -6.41
CA ARG A 70 -2.42 7.89 -7.71
C ARG A 70 -1.16 7.26 -8.30
N ARG A 71 -0.25 6.78 -7.45
CA ARG A 71 0.95 6.04 -7.85
C ARG A 71 1.39 5.07 -6.77
N LEU A 72 1.90 3.92 -7.19
CA LEU A 72 2.49 2.90 -6.35
C LEU A 72 3.98 2.78 -6.66
N HIS A 73 4.79 2.68 -5.62
CA HIS A 73 6.23 2.49 -5.71
C HIS A 73 6.63 1.18 -5.02
N ASP A 74 7.37 0.34 -5.72
CA ASP A 74 8.00 -0.84 -5.12
C ASP A 74 9.29 -0.43 -4.41
N LEU A 75 9.24 -0.44 -3.09
CA LEU A 75 10.37 -0.18 -2.22
C LEU A 75 10.98 -1.48 -1.67
N THR A 76 10.54 -2.65 -2.14
CA THR A 76 11.12 -3.95 -1.77
C THR A 76 12.66 -4.00 -1.90
N PRO A 77 13.31 -3.34 -2.87
CA PRO A 77 14.78 -3.27 -2.93
C PRO A 77 15.42 -2.66 -1.67
N LEU A 78 14.71 -1.80 -0.92
CA LEU A 78 15.20 -1.25 0.34
C LEU A 78 15.34 -2.32 1.43
N LEU A 79 14.49 -3.35 1.40
CA LEU A 79 14.55 -4.46 2.36
C LEU A 79 15.79 -5.32 2.16
N GLY A 80 16.24 -5.51 0.91
CA GLY A 80 17.49 -6.22 0.61
C GLY A 80 18.71 -5.49 1.20
N ARG A 81 18.75 -4.16 1.05
CA ARG A 81 19.80 -3.32 1.65
C ARG A 81 19.78 -3.36 3.18
N LEU A 82 18.60 -3.42 3.79
CA LEU A 82 18.48 -3.57 5.24
C LEU A 82 19.02 -4.93 5.71
N ALA A 83 18.72 -6.02 4.98
CA ALA A 83 19.24 -7.35 5.31
C ALA A 83 20.77 -7.42 5.23
N GLU A 84 21.39 -6.76 4.24
CA GLU A 84 22.86 -6.63 4.15
C GLU A 84 23.45 -5.81 5.32
N ALA A 85 22.76 -4.75 5.74
CA ALA A 85 23.17 -3.92 6.87
C ALA A 85 22.90 -4.54 8.25
N THR A 86 22.10 -5.61 8.32
CA THR A 86 21.69 -6.29 9.56
C THR A 86 22.31 -7.69 9.65
N THR A 87 23.57 -7.84 9.23
CA THR A 87 24.36 -8.97 9.70
C THR A 87 24.52 -8.80 11.21
N SER A 88 23.87 -9.69 11.97
CA SER A 88 23.98 -9.78 13.42
C SER A 88 25.45 -9.63 13.79
N ARG A 89 25.78 -8.56 14.52
CA ARG A 89 27.06 -8.49 15.22
C ARG A 89 26.92 -9.43 16.39
N ASP A 90 27.33 -10.68 16.20
CA ASP A 90 27.43 -11.63 17.29
C ASP A 90 28.48 -11.09 18.26
N PHE A 91 28.03 -10.57 19.41
CA PHE A 91 28.90 -10.18 20.51
C PHE A 91 29.24 -11.46 21.29
N HIS A 92 30.49 -11.93 21.18
CA HIS A 92 31.08 -12.98 22.01
C HIS A 92 31.65 -12.38 23.30
#